data_AF-A0A352JR62-F1
#
_entry.id   AF-A0A352JR62-F1
#
_cell.length_a   1.000
_cell.length_b   1.000
_cell.length_c   1.000
_cell.angle_alpha   90.00
_cell.angle_beta   90.00
_cell.angle_gamma   90.00
#
_symmetry.space_group_name_H-M   'P 1'
#
loop_
_entity.id
_entity.type
_entity.pdbx_description
1 polymer ?
#
loop_
_entity_poly.entity_id
_entity_poly.type
_entity_poly.pdbx_seq_one_letter_code
_entity_poly.pdbx_strand_id
1 'polypeptide(L)'
;MPCIYPKSDKPKVKPVKLICGVLFNRNSIPEIAEDKLIALLGPIDLKSPIFDFIFTDYYASEMGNNLQKRFYSFEHLVMPNMLADIKNDTIKIEEE
;
A
#
# COMPACT_ATOMS: atom_id res chain seq x y z
N MET A 1 -18.93 41.24 17.17
CA MET A 1 -18.84 39.95 17.89
C MET A 1 -17.58 39.24 17.44
N PRO A 2 -16.54 39.09 18.28
CA PRO A 2 -15.39 38.25 17.97
C PRO A 2 -15.75 36.78 18.18
N CYS A 3 -15.32 35.92 17.25
CA CYS A 3 -15.59 34.49 17.26
C CYS A 3 -14.73 33.82 18.34
N ILE A 4 -15.34 33.44 19.46
CA ILE A 4 -14.72 32.73 20.59
C ILE A 4 -14.75 31.21 20.37
N TYR A 5 -14.12 30.70 19.30
CA TYR A 5 -13.87 29.27 19.24
C TYR A 5 -12.64 28.95 20.11
N PRO A 6 -12.77 28.09 21.15
CA PRO A 6 -11.61 27.60 21.86
C PRO A 6 -10.75 26.81 20.87
N LYS A 7 -9.47 27.16 20.75
CA LYS A 7 -8.50 26.33 20.05
C LYS A 7 -8.43 25.01 20.80
N SER A 8 -9.13 23.98 20.34
CA SER A 8 -9.01 22.65 20.95
C SER A 8 -7.61 22.12 20.69
N ASP A 9 -7.05 21.41 21.66
CA ASP A 9 -5.83 20.65 21.46
C ASP A 9 -5.99 19.75 20.23
N LYS A 10 -5.03 19.83 19.30
CA LYS A 10 -5.00 18.95 18.13
C LYS A 10 -4.84 17.51 18.62
N PRO A 11 -5.62 16.54 18.13
CA PRO A 11 -5.46 15.14 18.53
C PRO A 11 -4.03 14.68 18.24
N LYS A 12 -3.40 14.04 19.23
CA LYS A 12 -2.04 13.52 19.11
C LYS A 12 -2.02 12.44 18.02
N VAL A 13 -1.33 12.71 16.93
CA VAL A 13 -1.17 11.79 15.80
C VAL A 13 -0.40 10.56 16.27
N LYS A 14 -0.97 9.37 16.04
CA LYS A 14 -0.34 8.09 16.38
C LYS A 14 0.27 7.46 15.13
N PRO A 15 1.36 6.68 15.26
CA PRO A 15 1.85 5.84 14.17
C PRO A 15 0.76 4.90 13.65
N VAL A 16 0.78 4.64 12.35
CA VAL A 16 -0.22 3.85 11.64
C VAL A 16 0.40 2.63 10.97
N LYS A 17 -0.43 1.59 10.80
CA LYS A 17 -0.09 0.35 10.11
C LYS A 17 -0.04 0.58 8.61
N LEU A 18 1.01 0.11 7.96
CA LEU A 18 1.07 0.06 6.50
C LEU A 18 0.34 -1.17 5.98
N ILE A 19 -0.51 -0.97 4.97
CA ILE A 19 -1.19 -2.02 4.22
C ILE A 19 -0.96 -1.73 2.74
N CYS A 20 -0.42 -2.70 2.01
CA CYS A 20 -0.18 -2.58 0.57
C CYS A 20 -0.96 -3.66 -0.17
N GLY A 21 -1.68 -3.26 -1.23
CA GLY A 21 -2.37 -4.18 -2.13
C GLY A 21 -1.59 -4.32 -3.42
N VAL A 22 -1.04 -5.50 -3.68
CA VAL A 22 -0.28 -5.79 -4.91
C VAL A 22 -1.20 -6.47 -5.90
N LEU A 23 -1.29 -5.90 -7.10
CA LEU A 23 -1.97 -6.47 -8.27
C LEU A 23 -0.91 -7.12 -9.16
N PHE A 24 -1.16 -8.34 -9.62
CA PHE A 24 -0.21 -9.11 -10.43
C PHE A 24 -0.95 -10.03 -11.39
N ASN A 25 -0.32 -10.44 -12.48
CA ASN A 25 -0.88 -11.46 -13.36
C ASN A 25 -0.81 -12.83 -12.68
N ARG A 26 -1.82 -13.69 -12.86
CA ARG A 26 -1.81 -15.08 -12.32
C ARG A 26 -0.57 -15.88 -12.75
N ASN A 27 0.03 -15.56 -13.89
CA ASN A 27 1.25 -16.21 -14.38
C ASN A 27 2.56 -15.58 -13.83
N SER A 28 2.45 -14.50 -13.05
CA SER A 28 3.59 -13.80 -12.45
C SER A 28 3.87 -14.27 -11.02
N ILE A 29 5.14 -14.19 -10.64
CA ILE A 29 5.68 -14.58 -9.34
C ILE A 29 5.74 -13.29 -8.48
N PRO A 30 4.85 -13.09 -7.48
CA PRO A 30 4.84 -11.88 -6.65
C PRO A 30 6.07 -11.72 -5.74
N GLU A 31 6.95 -12.72 -5.65
CA GLU A 31 8.09 -12.79 -4.75
C GLU A 31 9.08 -11.64 -4.97
N ILE A 32 9.31 -11.22 -6.24
CA ILE A 32 10.16 -10.06 -6.53
C ILE A 32 9.56 -8.77 -5.93
N ALA A 33 8.24 -8.61 -6.02
CA ALA A 33 7.55 -7.46 -5.45
C ALA A 33 7.56 -7.54 -3.91
N GLU A 34 7.41 -8.73 -3.33
CA GLU A 34 7.53 -8.92 -1.88
C GLU A 34 8.93 -8.50 -1.37
N ASP A 35 10.00 -8.95 -2.01
CA ASP A 35 11.37 -8.60 -1.61
C ASP A 35 11.63 -7.08 -1.66
N LYS A 36 11.18 -6.42 -2.74
CA LYS A 36 11.26 -4.95 -2.86
C LYS A 36 10.44 -4.25 -1.78
N LEU A 37 9.24 -4.73 -1.48
CA LEU A 37 8.39 -4.18 -0.42
C LEU A 37 9.00 -4.38 0.97
N ILE A 38 9.64 -5.53 1.23
CA ILE A 38 10.33 -5.79 2.50
C ILE A 38 11.51 -4.84 2.67
N ALA A 39 12.30 -4.63 1.61
CA ALA A 39 13.43 -3.72 1.64
C ALA A 39 13.01 -2.26 1.90
N LEU A 40 11.86 -1.84 1.36
CA LEU A 40 11.36 -0.47 1.49
C LEU A 40 10.58 -0.22 2.80
N LEU A 41 9.69 -1.14 3.18
CA LEU A 41 8.69 -0.93 4.23
C LEU A 41 8.96 -1.74 5.51
N GLY A 42 9.96 -2.62 5.48
CA GLY A 42 10.30 -3.54 6.55
C GLY A 42 9.58 -4.89 6.45
N PRO A 43 9.72 -5.76 7.47
CA PRO A 43 9.19 -7.12 7.43
C PRO A 43 7.67 -7.16 7.23
N ILE A 44 7.21 -8.08 6.37
CA ILE A 44 5.79 -8.42 6.24
C ILE A 44 5.39 -9.27 7.44
N ASP A 45 4.32 -8.89 8.13
CA ASP A 45 3.81 -9.63 9.29
C ASP A 45 2.47 -10.34 9.03
N LEU A 46 1.75 -9.94 7.97
CA LEU A 46 0.54 -10.64 7.53
C LEU A 46 0.41 -10.61 6.00
N LYS A 47 -0.04 -11.74 5.45
CA LYS A 47 -0.42 -11.91 4.05
C LYS A 47 -1.88 -12.33 3.97
N SER A 48 -2.68 -11.66 3.14
CA SER A 48 -4.04 -12.10 2.85
C SER A 48 -4.05 -13.32 1.92
N PRO A 49 -5.19 -14.01 1.77
CA PRO A 49 -5.44 -14.86 0.61
C PRO A 49 -5.23 -14.10 -0.71
N ILE A 50 -5.03 -14.84 -1.80
CA ILE A 50 -5.08 -14.26 -3.15
C ILE A 50 -6.54 -14.12 -3.56
N PHE A 51 -6.88 -12.96 -4.12
CA PHE A 51 -8.19 -12.67 -4.69
C PHE A 51 -8.07 -12.56 -6.21
N ASP A 52 -9.03 -13.11 -6.96
CA ASP A 52 -9.10 -12.86 -8.39
C ASP A 52 -9.63 -11.44 -8.65
N PHE A 53 -8.91 -10.66 -9.44
CA PHE A 53 -9.24 -9.28 -9.75
C PHE A 53 -10.06 -9.23 -11.05
N ILE A 54 -11.35 -9.51 -10.93
CA ILE A 54 -12.30 -9.60 -12.06
C ILE A 54 -13.22 -8.36 -12.20
N PHE A 55 -12.97 -7.32 -11.40
CA PHE A 55 -13.88 -6.18 -11.28
C PHE A 55 -13.87 -5.25 -12.49
N THR A 56 -12.70 -5.07 -13.12
CA THR A 56 -12.53 -4.24 -14.31
C THR A 56 -11.42 -4.82 -15.20
N ASP A 57 -11.49 -4.54 -16.49
CA ASP A 57 -10.46 -4.85 -17.50
C ASP A 57 -9.49 -3.68 -17.73
N TYR A 58 -9.58 -2.63 -16.91
CA TYR A 58 -8.79 -1.40 -17.06
C TYR A 58 -7.27 -1.63 -17.16
N TYR A 59 -6.74 -2.62 -16.44
CA TYR A 59 -5.31 -2.96 -16.43
C TYR A 59 -4.93 -4.06 -17.43
N ALA A 60 -5.89 -4.58 -18.21
CA ALA A 60 -5.66 -5.72 -19.09
C ALA A 60 -4.67 -5.41 -20.23
N SER A 61 -4.66 -4.16 -20.73
CA SER A 61 -3.74 -3.73 -21.78
C SER A 61 -2.28 -3.68 -21.34
N GLU A 62 -2.02 -3.42 -20.06
CA GLU A 62 -0.67 -3.23 -19.51
C GLU A 62 -0.16 -4.50 -18.81
N MET A 63 -1.02 -5.17 -18.05
CA MET A 63 -0.64 -6.29 -17.18
C MET A 63 -1.15 -7.66 -17.70
N GLY A 64 -1.87 -7.65 -18.82
CA GLY A 64 -2.53 -8.83 -19.37
C GLY A 64 -3.81 -9.21 -18.61
N ASN A 65 -4.44 -10.30 -19.05
CA ASN A 65 -5.68 -10.80 -18.47
C ASN A 65 -5.42 -11.68 -17.24
N ASN A 66 -6.47 -11.96 -16.46
CA ASN A 66 -6.45 -12.81 -15.26
C ASN A 66 -5.57 -12.25 -14.13
N LEU A 67 -5.84 -10.99 -13.77
CA LEU A 67 -5.15 -10.35 -12.67
C LEU A 67 -5.62 -10.91 -11.33
N GLN A 68 -4.70 -10.92 -10.37
CA GLN A 68 -4.88 -11.36 -9.02
C GLN A 68 -4.38 -10.27 -8.08
N LYS A 69 -4.97 -10.20 -6.89
CA LYS A 69 -4.61 -9.22 -5.87
C LYS A 69 -4.31 -9.91 -4.55
N ARG A 70 -3.27 -9.44 -3.85
CA ARG A 70 -2.97 -9.83 -2.47
C ARG A 70 -2.69 -8.59 -1.65
N PHE A 71 -3.07 -8.62 -0.37
CA PHE A 71 -2.72 -7.60 0.60
C PHE A 71 -1.62 -8.07 1.54
N TYR A 72 -0.72 -7.15 1.85
CA TYR A 72 0.35 -7.29 2.82
C TYR A 72 0.20 -6.25 3.91
N SER A 73 0.52 -6.62 5.14
CA SER A 73 0.81 -5.66 6.20
C SER A 73 2.23 -5.83 6.71
N PHE A 74 2.74 -4.77 7.32
CA PHE A 74 4.14 -4.67 7.74
C PHE A 74 4.24 -4.51 9.25
N GLU A 75 5.30 -5.07 9.84
CA GLU A 75 5.57 -5.01 11.28
C GLU A 75 5.74 -3.56 11.76
N HIS A 76 6.45 -2.74 10.98
CA HIS A 76 6.75 -1.36 11.33
C HIS A 76 5.52 -0.44 11.18
N LEU A 77 5.29 0.37 12.22
CA LEU A 77 4.34 1.48 12.16
C LEU A 77 5.06 2.74 11.66
N VAL A 78 4.39 3.52 10.83
CA VAL A 78 4.94 4.78 10.30
C VAL A 78 4.14 5.98 10.78
N MET A 79 4.76 7.15 10.80
CA MET A 79 4.02 8.38 11.07
C MET A 79 3.16 8.74 9.84
N PRO A 80 1.90 9.20 10.02
CA PRO A 80 1.01 9.50 8.90
C PRO A 80 1.53 10.51 7.88
N ASN A 81 2.43 11.42 8.29
CA ASN A 81 3.06 12.38 7.39
C ASN A 81 4.02 11.71 6.37
N MET A 82 4.49 10.50 6.64
CA MET A 82 5.35 9.74 5.74
C MET A 82 4.58 9.01 4.62
N LEU A 83 3.25 8.93 4.72
CA LEU A 83 2.45 8.13 3.78
C LEU A 83 2.54 8.64 2.33
N ALA A 84 2.67 9.95 2.13
CA ALA A 84 2.81 10.54 0.80
C ALA A 84 4.15 10.13 0.16
N ASP A 85 5.24 10.23 0.92
CA ASP A 85 6.58 9.85 0.45
C ASP A 85 6.66 8.36 0.15
N ILE A 86 6.14 7.53 1.08
CA ILE A 86 6.04 6.08 0.90
C ILE A 86 5.26 5.73 -0.36
N LYS A 87 4.13 6.42 -0.63
CA LYS A 87 3.35 6.16 -1.86
C LYS A 87 4.16 6.51 -3.10
N ASN A 88 4.88 7.62 -3.11
CA ASN A 88 5.72 8.01 -4.24
C ASN A 88 6.85 6.99 -4.49
N ASP A 89 7.45 6.44 -3.44
CA ASP A 89 8.48 5.42 -3.59
C ASP A 89 7.93 4.09 -4.11
N THR A 90 6.70 3.71 -3.74
CA THR A 90 6.06 2.52 -4.31
C THR A 90 5.77 2.64 -5.81
N ILE A 91 5.53 3.86 -6.32
CA ILE A 91 5.33 4.08 -7.76
C ILE A 91 6.61 3.78 -8.54
N LYS A 92 7.77 4.19 -8.02
CA LYS A 92 9.07 3.91 -8.67
C LYS A 92 9.36 2.42 -8.78
N ILE A 93 8.87 1.60 -7.83
CA ILE A 93 8.99 0.14 -7.89
C ILE A 93 8.21 -0.44 -9.07
N GLU A 94 7.09 0.18 -9.47
CA GLU A 94 6.25 -0.25 -10.58
C GLU A 94 6.81 0.16 -11.96
N GLU A 95 7.64 1.21 -12.02
CA GLU A 95 8.25 1.71 -13.26
C GLU A 95 9.56 1.00 -13.65
N GLU A 96 10.07 0.08 -12.82
CA GLU A 96 11.26 -0.76 -13.07
C GLU A 96 10.91 -2.16 -13.60
#